data_AF-A0A4R2GPD0-F1
#
_entry.id   AF-A0A4R2GPD0-F1
#
_cell.length_a   1.000
_cell.length_b   1.000
_cell.length_c   1.000
_cell.angle_alpha   90.00
_cell.angle_beta   90.00
_cell.angle_gamma   90.00
#
_symmetry.space_group_name_H-M   'P 1'
#
loop_
_entity.id
_entity.type
_entity.pdbx_description
1 polymer ?
#
loop_
_entity_poly.entity_id
_entity_poly.type
_entity_poly.pdbx_seq_one_letter_code
_entity_poly.pdbx_strand_id
1 'polypeptide(L)'
;MKSFVINRIFYLSLLVMMLFASCHSKQVSLNFSTHHGACWNSDSTKIAVIISSTAFRRPEGISRFPDGGRVKHEFKKTALYIYSLEDKSLLKVDDFSDLANIIGTNRSKWRGRIDFRDSIIYYQIEPVIEWDFLKHLAANNVDKLMLIPELKEKYTQTFQYKIVSGEIMPADTNAVKGLFENTRQANLTQLNQKLNDVPVSQMGLVLRDFHQKPERKLINETIFLQNKSALTRRAVFEQIISELSNEELKSVLNRMDNHQSRLTGLEKERYEKASKELYENIKALL
;
A
#
# COMPACT_ATOMS: atom_id res chain seq x y z
N MET A 1 -38.64 42.79 2.06
CA MET A 1 -37.73 42.33 3.14
C MET A 1 -37.78 40.83 3.42
N LYS A 2 -38.96 40.19 3.59
CA LYS A 2 -39.06 38.75 3.91
C LYS A 2 -38.39 37.81 2.90
N SER A 3 -38.53 38.08 1.59
CA SER A 3 -37.89 37.28 0.51
C SER A 3 -36.34 37.33 0.55
N PHE A 4 -35.76 38.45 0.99
CA PHE A 4 -34.31 38.64 1.03
C PHE A 4 -33.64 37.82 2.16
N VAL A 5 -34.33 37.68 3.30
CA VAL A 5 -33.86 36.88 4.44
C VAL A 5 -33.94 35.39 4.15
N ILE A 6 -35.02 34.94 3.49
CA ILE A 6 -35.20 33.53 3.09
C ILE A 6 -34.09 33.10 2.11
N ASN A 7 -33.75 33.96 1.13
CA ASN A 7 -32.65 33.68 0.21
C ASN A 7 -31.30 33.56 0.93
N ARG A 8 -31.00 34.43 1.91
CA ARG A 8 -29.74 34.33 2.67
C ARG A 8 -29.63 33.05 3.51
N ILE A 9 -30.73 32.61 4.13
CA ILE A 9 -30.76 31.36 4.90
C ILE A 9 -30.55 30.16 3.97
N PHE A 10 -31.13 30.19 2.77
CA PHE A 10 -30.95 29.13 1.76
C PHE A 10 -29.50 29.04 1.26
N TYR A 11 -28.85 30.17 0.96
CA TYR A 11 -27.43 30.16 0.56
C TYR A 11 -26.52 29.70 1.70
N LEU A 12 -26.82 30.07 2.95
CA LEU A 12 -26.05 29.63 4.11
C LEU A 12 -26.21 28.13 4.37
N SER A 13 -27.42 27.56 4.24
CA SER A 13 -27.66 26.14 4.41
C SER A 13 -27.03 25.30 3.28
N LEU A 14 -27.04 25.81 2.05
CA LEU A 14 -26.36 25.20 0.90
C LEU A 14 -24.84 25.20 1.10
N LEU A 15 -24.27 26.31 1.60
CA LEU A 15 -22.84 26.43 1.91
C LEU A 15 -22.43 25.46 3.03
N VAL A 16 -23.24 25.38 4.08
CA VAL A 16 -23.03 24.44 5.20
C VAL A 16 -23.17 22.98 4.76
N MET A 17 -24.12 22.65 3.86
CA MET A 17 -24.19 21.31 3.26
C MET A 17 -22.95 20.98 2.42
N MET A 18 -22.39 21.94 1.69
CA MET A 18 -21.12 21.74 0.98
C MET A 18 -19.94 21.51 1.94
N LEU A 19 -19.96 22.09 3.14
CA LEU A 19 -18.95 21.85 4.18
C LEU A 19 -19.03 20.44 4.80
N PHE A 20 -20.21 19.81 4.77
CA PHE A 20 -20.41 18.44 5.27
C PHE A 20 -20.19 17.34 4.21
N ALA A 21 -20.00 17.70 2.94
CA ALA A 21 -19.61 16.74 1.92
C ALA A 21 -18.16 16.28 2.21
N SER A 22 -17.99 14.96 2.42
CA SER A 22 -16.67 14.41 2.71
C SER A 22 -15.66 14.78 1.62
N CYS A 23 -14.56 15.43 2.02
CA CYS A 23 -13.47 15.85 1.15
C CYS A 23 -12.68 14.68 0.52
N HIS A 24 -12.96 13.45 0.94
CA HIS A 24 -12.24 12.25 0.53
C HIS A 24 -13.20 11.09 0.25
N SER A 25 -12.76 10.17 -0.60
CA SER A 25 -13.53 9.00 -1.00
C SER A 25 -13.93 8.15 0.20
N LYS A 26 -15.17 7.66 0.14
CA LYS A 26 -15.65 6.67 1.12
C LYS A 26 -14.90 5.34 0.99
N GLN A 27 -14.33 5.03 -0.18
CA GLN A 27 -13.56 3.82 -0.43
C GLN A 27 -12.08 4.02 -0.12
N VAL A 28 -11.46 2.99 0.47
CA VAL A 28 -10.02 2.93 0.70
C VAL A 28 -9.34 2.37 -0.55
N SER A 29 -8.27 3.03 -0.96
CA SER A 29 -7.41 2.60 -2.05
C SER A 29 -6.11 2.06 -1.47
N LEU A 30 -5.76 0.84 -1.85
CA LEU A 30 -4.45 0.26 -1.56
C LEU A 30 -3.47 0.57 -2.68
N ASN A 31 -2.20 0.70 -2.32
CA ASN A 31 -1.08 0.72 -3.26
C ASN A 31 0.20 0.19 -2.61
N PHE A 32 1.07 -0.42 -3.40
CA PHE A 32 2.44 -0.75 -2.99
C PHE A 32 3.44 -0.29 -4.07
N SER A 33 4.71 -0.13 -3.67
CA SER A 33 5.79 0.17 -4.61
C SER A 33 7.11 -0.42 -4.14
N THR A 34 7.80 -1.10 -5.05
CA THR A 34 9.18 -1.54 -4.86
C THR A 34 10.15 -0.37 -5.01
N HIS A 35 11.19 -0.35 -4.18
CA HIS A 35 12.25 0.66 -4.25
C HIS A 35 13.42 0.18 -5.10
N HIS A 36 14.27 1.14 -5.48
CA HIS A 36 15.56 0.81 -6.10
C HIS A 36 16.46 0.06 -5.12
N GLY A 37 17.43 -0.67 -5.66
CA GLY A 37 18.35 -1.48 -4.86
C GLY A 37 17.87 -2.91 -4.58
N ALA A 38 16.74 -3.35 -5.14
CA ALA A 38 16.35 -4.76 -5.09
C ALA A 38 17.46 -5.64 -5.68
N CYS A 39 17.81 -6.74 -5.01
CA CYS A 39 18.97 -7.55 -5.35
C CYS A 39 18.64 -9.04 -5.34
N TRP A 40 19.13 -9.77 -6.33
CA TRP A 40 19.10 -11.23 -6.36
C TRP A 40 20.11 -11.82 -5.37
N ASN A 41 19.80 -12.99 -4.83
CA ASN A 41 20.78 -13.82 -4.16
C ASN A 41 21.70 -14.55 -5.17
N SER A 42 22.72 -15.25 -4.66
CA SER A 42 23.75 -15.90 -5.46
C SER A 42 23.23 -16.91 -6.51
N ASP A 43 22.12 -17.60 -6.24
CA ASP A 43 21.51 -18.59 -7.14
C ASP A 43 20.32 -18.05 -7.95
N SER A 44 19.96 -16.78 -7.76
CA SER A 44 18.80 -16.13 -8.40
C SER A 44 17.44 -16.80 -8.12
N THR A 45 17.29 -17.46 -6.96
CA THR A 45 16.02 -18.03 -6.49
C THR A 45 15.25 -17.08 -5.57
N LYS A 46 15.92 -16.08 -5.00
CA LYS A 46 15.34 -15.11 -4.07
C LYS A 46 15.74 -13.68 -4.41
N ILE A 47 14.87 -12.73 -4.08
CA ILE A 47 15.12 -11.30 -4.25
C ILE A 47 14.92 -10.61 -2.91
N ALA A 48 15.94 -9.90 -2.44
CA ALA A 48 15.77 -8.95 -1.34
C ALA A 48 15.27 -7.61 -1.92
N VAL A 49 14.18 -7.09 -1.36
CA VAL A 49 13.52 -5.88 -1.88
C VAL A 49 12.90 -5.06 -0.76
N ILE A 50 13.04 -3.74 -0.85
CA ILE A 50 12.28 -2.81 0.00
C ILE A 50 10.95 -2.50 -0.70
N ILE A 51 9.85 -2.69 0.03
CA ILE A 51 8.49 -2.41 -0.44
C ILE A 51 7.86 -1.40 0.50
N SER A 52 7.30 -0.33 -0.08
CA SER A 52 6.37 0.54 0.63
C SER A 52 4.93 0.19 0.30
N SER A 53 4.10 0.14 1.32
CA SER A 53 2.69 -0.19 1.26
C SER A 53 1.86 0.93 1.88
N THR A 54 0.71 1.23 1.27
CA THR A 54 -0.18 2.31 1.72
C THR A 54 -1.64 1.96 1.59
N ALA A 55 -2.43 2.45 2.54
CA ALA A 55 -3.87 2.61 2.41
C ALA A 55 -4.20 4.10 2.47
N PHE A 56 -5.00 4.58 1.52
CA PHE A 56 -5.35 6.00 1.43
C PHE A 56 -6.75 6.21 0.84
N ARG A 57 -7.35 7.36 1.17
CA ARG A 57 -8.56 7.86 0.52
C ARG A 57 -8.20 8.96 -0.46
N ARG A 58 -8.74 8.86 -1.66
CA ARG A 58 -8.52 9.88 -2.69
C ARG A 58 -9.33 11.13 -2.34
N PRO A 59 -8.83 12.33 -2.62
CA PRO A 59 -9.63 13.54 -2.48
C PRO A 59 -10.81 13.52 -3.47
N GLU A 60 -11.93 14.08 -3.05
CA GLU A 60 -13.15 14.23 -3.83
C GLU A 60 -13.65 15.68 -3.81
N GLY A 61 -14.49 16.02 -4.79
CA GLY A 61 -15.05 17.36 -4.95
C GLY A 61 -13.96 18.44 -5.04
N ILE A 62 -14.14 19.52 -4.27
CA ILE A 62 -13.24 20.68 -4.25
C ILE A 62 -11.83 20.32 -3.81
N SER A 63 -11.67 19.28 -2.97
CA SER A 63 -10.36 18.86 -2.47
C SER A 63 -9.44 18.30 -3.55
N ARG A 64 -9.95 18.05 -4.77
CA ARG A 64 -9.14 17.65 -5.93
C ARG A 64 -8.39 18.80 -6.60
N PHE A 65 -8.75 20.05 -6.33
CA PHE A 65 -8.14 21.21 -6.97
C PHE A 65 -6.98 21.77 -6.13
N PRO A 66 -5.93 22.33 -6.76
CA PRO A 66 -5.70 22.45 -8.20
C PRO A 66 -5.04 21.22 -8.86
N ASP A 67 -4.29 20.42 -8.10
CA ASP A 67 -3.39 19.38 -8.64
C ASP A 67 -3.75 17.97 -8.16
N GLY A 68 -5.00 17.56 -8.38
CA GLY A 68 -5.51 16.27 -7.95
C GLY A 68 -5.74 16.13 -6.44
N GLY A 69 -5.26 17.07 -5.62
CA GLY A 69 -5.52 17.15 -4.19
C GLY A 69 -4.62 16.29 -3.31
N ARG A 70 -4.68 16.49 -1.99
CA ARG A 70 -3.94 15.68 -1.02
C ARG A 70 -4.76 14.47 -0.59
N VAL A 71 -4.20 13.28 -0.78
CA VAL A 71 -4.78 12.03 -0.27
C VAL A 71 -4.75 12.02 1.26
N LYS A 72 -5.75 11.38 1.86
CA LYS A 72 -5.75 11.07 3.29
C LYS A 72 -5.19 9.68 3.48
N HIS A 73 -3.98 9.58 4.02
CA HIS A 73 -3.38 8.29 4.35
C HIS A 73 -3.99 7.74 5.64
N GLU A 74 -4.36 6.46 5.61
CA GLU A 74 -4.82 5.71 6.79
C GLU A 74 -3.75 4.73 7.27
N PHE A 75 -2.89 4.29 6.35
CA PHE A 75 -1.81 3.36 6.63
C PHE A 75 -0.59 3.66 5.77
N LYS A 76 0.60 3.56 6.37
CA LYS A 76 1.90 3.68 5.71
C LYS A 76 2.83 2.66 6.33
N LYS A 77 3.49 1.87 5.49
CA LYS A 77 4.51 0.92 5.89
C LYS A 77 5.60 0.90 4.84
N THR A 78 6.84 0.78 5.29
CA THR A 78 7.98 0.47 4.42
C THR A 78 8.76 -0.60 5.13
N ALA A 79 9.12 -1.67 4.43
CA ALA A 79 9.82 -2.80 5.04
C ALA A 79 10.72 -3.48 4.01
N LEU A 80 11.75 -4.15 4.52
CA LEU A 80 12.60 -5.06 3.74
C LEU A 80 11.94 -6.43 3.71
N TYR A 81 11.91 -7.05 2.53
CA TYR A 81 11.38 -8.38 2.33
C TYR A 81 12.36 -9.25 1.54
N ILE A 82 12.22 -10.57 1.72
CA ILE A 82 12.76 -11.59 0.83
C ILE A 82 11.60 -12.17 0.04
N TYR A 83 11.67 -12.04 -1.28
CA TYR A 83 10.75 -12.69 -2.21
C TYR A 83 11.33 -14.05 -2.65
N SER A 84 10.59 -15.13 -2.42
CA SER A 84 10.91 -16.48 -2.91
C SER A 84 10.23 -16.72 -4.26
N LEU A 85 11.00 -17.10 -5.29
CA LEU A 85 10.44 -17.43 -6.60
C LEU A 85 9.68 -18.75 -6.59
N GLU A 86 10.12 -19.70 -5.77
CA GLU A 86 9.52 -21.03 -5.65
C GLU A 86 8.15 -20.94 -4.99
N ASP A 87 8.10 -20.33 -3.81
CA ASP A 87 6.87 -20.24 -3.00
C ASP A 87 5.95 -19.09 -3.44
N LYS A 88 6.44 -18.21 -4.32
CA LYS A 88 5.80 -16.93 -4.67
C LYS A 88 5.35 -16.15 -3.42
N SER A 89 6.20 -16.10 -2.40
CA SER A 89 5.89 -15.51 -1.11
C SER A 89 6.88 -14.43 -0.71
N LEU A 90 6.46 -13.54 0.19
CA LEU A 90 7.29 -12.52 0.82
C LEU A 90 7.46 -12.84 2.31
N LEU A 91 8.72 -12.94 2.72
CA LEU A 91 9.11 -12.94 4.12
C LEU A 91 9.53 -11.53 4.52
N LYS A 92 8.86 -10.93 5.51
CA LYS A 92 9.28 -9.64 6.08
C LYS A 92 10.55 -9.84 6.90
N VAL A 93 11.57 -9.04 6.62
CA VAL A 93 12.87 -9.06 7.31
C VAL A 93 12.93 -7.95 8.35
N ASP A 94 12.75 -6.70 7.93
CA ASP A 94 12.89 -5.52 8.80
C ASP A 94 11.80 -4.48 8.49
N ASP A 95 11.50 -3.62 9.45
CA ASP A 95 10.43 -2.63 9.39
C ASP A 95 10.97 -1.20 9.55
N PHE A 96 10.60 -0.34 8.60
CA PHE A 96 11.01 1.05 8.49
C PHE A 96 9.82 2.02 8.60
N SER A 97 8.74 1.60 9.26
CA SER A 97 7.50 2.38 9.35
C SER A 97 7.68 3.64 10.20
N ASP A 98 8.59 3.63 11.17
CA ASP A 98 9.00 4.80 11.96
C ASP A 98 9.41 5.98 11.05
N LEU A 99 10.32 5.74 10.09
CA LEU A 99 10.77 6.74 9.12
C LEU A 99 9.68 7.01 8.06
N ALA A 100 8.93 5.99 7.64
CA ALA A 100 7.84 6.15 6.66
C ALA A 100 6.71 7.07 7.17
N ASN A 101 6.49 7.13 8.47
CA ASN A 101 5.51 8.04 9.08
C ASN A 101 5.94 9.52 9.02
N ILE A 102 7.24 9.78 8.86
CA ILE A 102 7.81 11.11 8.70
C ILE A 102 7.87 11.48 7.21
N ILE A 103 8.61 10.70 6.42
CA ILE A 103 8.90 11.08 5.03
C ILE A 103 7.83 10.60 4.05
N GLY A 104 7.02 9.61 4.42
CA GLY A 104 6.06 8.96 3.56
C GLY A 104 6.64 7.74 2.84
N THR A 105 5.87 7.21 1.89
CA THR A 105 6.12 5.90 1.24
C THR A 105 6.55 6.02 -0.23
N ASN A 106 6.65 7.25 -0.76
CA ASN A 106 7.04 7.46 -2.14
C ASN A 106 8.51 7.09 -2.34
N ARG A 107 8.79 6.16 -3.25
CA ARG A 107 10.15 5.65 -3.51
C ARG A 107 11.22 6.72 -3.72
N SER A 108 10.87 7.87 -4.32
CA SER A 108 11.81 8.97 -4.57
C SER A 108 12.33 9.66 -3.30
N LYS A 109 11.72 9.40 -2.15
CA LYS A 109 12.14 9.94 -0.86
C LYS A 109 13.11 9.04 -0.12
N TRP A 110 13.35 7.84 -0.65
CA TRP A 110 14.16 6.81 -0.01
C TRP A 110 15.38 6.50 -0.85
N ARG A 111 16.52 6.34 -0.19
CA ARG A 111 17.72 5.78 -0.78
C ARG A 111 17.98 4.45 -0.09
N GLY A 112 17.67 3.37 -0.80
CA GLY A 112 17.92 2.00 -0.35
C GLY A 112 19.09 1.39 -1.09
N ARG A 113 19.94 0.65 -0.37
CA ARG A 113 21.00 -0.21 -0.91
C ARG A 113 20.84 -1.58 -0.28
N ILE A 114 20.91 -2.62 -1.10
CA ILE A 114 20.80 -4.01 -0.66
C ILE A 114 21.87 -4.82 -1.39
N ASP A 115 22.52 -5.71 -0.67
CA ASP A 115 23.37 -6.74 -1.21
C ASP A 115 23.00 -8.08 -0.58
N PHE A 116 22.81 -9.10 -1.40
CA PHE A 116 22.30 -10.40 -0.97
C PHE A 116 23.31 -11.49 -1.34
N ARG A 117 24.09 -11.92 -0.36
CA ARG A 117 25.17 -12.91 -0.53
C ARG A 117 24.95 -14.10 0.38
N ASP A 118 24.95 -15.28 -0.20
CA ASP A 118 24.84 -16.54 0.51
C ASP A 118 23.62 -16.57 1.44
N SER A 119 23.84 -16.54 2.75
CA SER A 119 22.80 -16.56 3.79
C SER A 119 22.65 -15.22 4.52
N ILE A 120 23.19 -14.13 3.96
CA ILE A 120 23.22 -12.81 4.60
C ILE A 120 22.71 -11.73 3.64
N ILE A 121 21.88 -10.83 4.15
CA ILE A 121 21.44 -9.62 3.46
C ILE A 121 22.04 -8.43 4.16
N TYR A 122 22.85 -7.67 3.45
CA TYR A 122 23.32 -6.38 3.89
C TYR A 122 22.43 -5.30 3.30
N TYR A 123 22.03 -4.33 4.13
CA TYR A 123 21.18 -3.26 3.66
C TYR A 123 21.46 -1.95 4.39
N GLN A 124 21.22 -0.87 3.68
CA GLN A 124 21.23 0.49 4.20
C GLN A 124 20.03 1.22 3.62
N ILE A 125 19.31 1.96 4.47
CA ILE A 125 18.16 2.74 4.06
C ILE A 125 18.21 4.11 4.72
N GLU A 126 18.09 5.16 3.93
CA GLU A 126 18.14 6.54 4.42
C GLU A 126 17.15 7.43 3.65
N PRO A 127 16.68 8.55 4.23
CA PRO A 127 15.94 9.54 3.47
C PRO A 127 16.84 10.19 2.41
N VAL A 128 16.28 10.48 1.24
CA VAL A 128 16.95 11.29 0.21
C VAL A 128 17.12 12.74 0.66
N ILE A 129 16.19 13.21 1.48
CA ILE A 129 16.18 14.55 2.06
C ILE A 129 17.11 14.57 3.28
N GLU A 130 17.85 15.66 3.43
CA GLU A 130 18.75 15.84 4.56
C GLU A 130 18.02 15.90 5.91
N TRP A 131 18.66 15.35 6.94
CA TRP A 131 18.11 15.28 8.29
C TRP A 131 17.76 16.64 8.88
N ASP A 132 18.53 17.69 8.58
CA ASP A 132 18.25 19.04 9.06
C ASP A 132 16.98 19.62 8.43
N PHE A 133 16.73 19.33 7.15
CA PHE A 133 15.47 19.69 6.50
C PHE A 133 14.29 18.90 7.08
N LEU A 134 14.46 17.62 7.40
CA LEU A 134 13.44 16.84 8.10
C LEU A 134 13.12 17.44 9.47
N LYS A 135 14.13 17.94 10.19
CA LYS A 135 13.96 18.65 11.46
C LYS A 135 13.13 19.92 11.31
N HIS A 136 13.38 20.69 10.26
CA HIS A 136 12.56 21.85 9.93
C HIS A 136 11.11 21.49 9.58
N LEU A 137 10.88 20.43 8.80
CA LEU A 137 9.53 19.97 8.49
C LEU A 137 8.77 19.47 9.72
N ALA A 138 9.47 18.89 10.70
CA ALA A 138 8.90 18.41 11.95
C ALA A 138 8.74 19.49 13.02
N ALA A 139 9.21 20.72 12.80
CA ALA A 139 9.21 21.78 13.82
C ALA A 139 7.83 22.08 14.42
N ASN A 140 6.76 21.88 13.63
CA ASN A 140 5.37 22.10 14.06
C ASN A 140 4.72 20.85 14.70
N ASN A 141 5.47 19.77 14.90
CA ASN A 141 5.00 18.53 15.51
C ASN A 141 6.06 18.01 16.50
N VAL A 142 5.85 18.30 17.79
CA VAL A 142 6.81 18.03 18.87
C VAL A 142 7.20 16.55 18.91
N ASP A 143 6.24 15.64 18.78
CA ASP A 143 6.48 14.18 18.81
C ASP A 143 7.42 13.75 17.67
N LYS A 144 7.18 14.25 16.44
CA LYS A 144 8.05 13.96 15.30
C LYS A 144 9.43 14.57 15.46
N LEU A 145 9.52 15.76 16.04
CA LEU A 145 10.78 16.47 16.22
C LEU A 145 11.72 15.71 17.17
N MET A 146 11.17 15.15 18.26
CA MET A 146 11.94 14.39 19.26
C MET A 146 12.52 13.09 18.72
N LEU A 147 11.87 12.46 17.74
CA LEU A 147 12.32 11.18 17.15
C LEU A 147 13.50 11.32 16.16
N ILE A 148 13.73 12.53 15.62
CA ILE A 148 14.69 12.71 14.52
C ILE A 148 16.13 12.32 14.88
N PRO A 149 16.69 12.66 16.05
CA PRO A 149 18.06 12.27 16.42
C PRO A 149 18.25 10.75 16.46
N GLU A 150 17.32 10.03 17.08
CA GLU A 150 17.34 8.56 17.16
C GLU A 150 17.23 7.92 15.77
N LEU A 151 16.31 8.42 14.94
CA LEU A 151 16.16 7.94 13.57
C LEU A 151 17.41 8.23 12.73
N LYS A 152 18.05 9.38 12.92
CA LYS A 152 19.30 9.71 12.23
C LYS A 152 20.42 8.73 12.62
N GLU A 153 20.56 8.42 13.90
CA GLU A 153 21.55 7.46 14.38
C GLU A 153 21.29 6.06 13.81
N LYS A 154 20.04 5.58 13.85
CA LYS A 154 19.65 4.28 13.30
C LYS A 154 19.89 4.18 11.79
N TYR A 155 19.39 5.15 11.01
CA TYR A 155 19.36 5.08 9.55
C TYR A 155 20.65 5.55 8.84
N THR A 156 21.67 5.96 9.61
CA THR A 156 23.02 6.16 9.06
C THR A 156 23.85 4.88 9.07
N GLN A 157 23.41 3.85 9.80
CA GLN A 157 24.10 2.56 9.90
C GLN A 157 23.79 1.65 8.70
N THR A 158 24.72 0.73 8.44
CA THR A 158 24.47 -0.43 7.58
C THR A 158 24.13 -1.61 8.48
N PHE A 159 23.12 -2.39 8.09
CA PHE A 159 22.67 -3.57 8.82
C PHE A 159 22.99 -4.84 8.03
N GLN A 160 23.14 -5.94 8.76
CA GLN A 160 23.16 -7.28 8.19
C GLN A 160 22.04 -8.11 8.82
N TYR A 161 21.37 -8.88 7.98
CA TYR A 161 20.37 -9.87 8.37
C TYR A 161 20.87 -11.26 8.02
N LYS A 162 20.95 -12.13 9.03
CA LYS A 162 21.33 -13.54 8.83
C LYS A 162 20.07 -14.37 8.64
N ILE A 163 19.90 -14.96 7.47
CA ILE A 163 18.67 -15.69 7.10
C ILE A 163 18.42 -16.88 8.02
N VAL A 164 19.47 -17.61 8.40
CA VAL A 164 19.36 -18.82 9.22
C VAL A 164 18.91 -18.50 10.66
N SER A 165 19.47 -17.47 11.28
CA SER A 165 19.12 -17.10 12.66
C SER A 165 17.95 -16.12 12.76
N GLY A 166 17.62 -15.42 11.68
CA GLY A 166 16.64 -14.34 11.69
C GLY A 166 17.12 -13.07 12.42
N GLU A 167 18.42 -13.00 12.75
CA GLU A 167 18.97 -11.88 13.52
C GLU A 167 19.33 -10.70 12.61
N ILE A 168 19.02 -9.49 13.10
CA ILE A 168 19.46 -8.23 12.52
C ILE A 168 20.50 -7.63 13.46
N MET A 169 21.64 -7.22 12.90
CA MET A 169 22.68 -6.53 13.65
C MET A 169 23.35 -5.45 12.78
N PRO A 170 23.91 -4.38 13.38
CA PRO A 170 24.76 -3.46 12.66
C PRO A 170 25.95 -4.20 12.03
N ALA A 171 26.27 -3.84 10.79
CA ALA A 171 27.43 -4.36 10.09
C ALA A 171 28.68 -3.53 10.45
N ASP A 172 29.85 -4.17 10.52
CA ASP A 172 31.12 -3.48 10.71
C ASP A 172 31.43 -2.59 9.50
N THR A 173 31.64 -1.29 9.74
CA THR A 173 31.95 -0.27 8.73
C THR A 173 33.11 -0.67 7.81
N ASN A 174 34.10 -1.41 8.32
CA ASN A 174 35.24 -1.87 7.51
C ASN A 174 34.86 -3.05 6.60
N ALA A 175 33.97 -3.93 7.07
CA ALA A 175 33.51 -5.09 6.32
C ALA A 175 32.55 -4.71 5.17
N VAL A 176 31.93 -3.53 5.23
CA VAL A 176 30.96 -3.05 4.22
C VAL A 176 31.57 -2.12 3.16
N LYS A 177 32.87 -1.85 3.21
CA LYS A 177 33.53 -0.99 2.21
C LYS A 177 33.48 -1.64 0.82
N GLY A 178 32.88 -0.95 -0.15
CA GLY A 178 32.70 -1.44 -1.53
C GLY A 178 31.61 -2.51 -1.69
N LEU A 179 30.87 -2.84 -0.62
CA LEU A 179 29.88 -3.91 -0.63
C LEU A 179 28.80 -3.71 -1.70
N PHE A 180 28.35 -2.46 -1.86
CA PHE A 180 27.26 -2.11 -2.77
C PHE A 180 27.68 -1.81 -4.22
N GLU A 181 28.97 -1.94 -4.56
CA GLU A 181 29.49 -1.56 -5.89
C GLU A 181 29.16 -2.60 -6.99
N ASN A 182 29.05 -3.88 -6.64
CA ASN A 182 28.87 -4.99 -7.59
C ASN A 182 27.65 -5.86 -7.26
N THR A 183 26.50 -5.23 -7.00
CA THR A 183 25.26 -5.94 -6.63
C THR A 183 24.52 -6.50 -7.85
N ARG A 184 23.93 -7.68 -7.70
CA ARG A 184 23.09 -8.32 -8.73
C ARG A 184 21.69 -7.72 -8.71
N GLN A 185 21.57 -6.50 -9.21
CA GLN A 185 20.31 -5.76 -9.16
C GLN A 185 19.19 -6.47 -9.91
N ALA A 186 18.02 -6.54 -9.29
CA ALA A 186 16.82 -7.06 -9.90
C ALA A 186 16.12 -6.01 -10.76
N ASN A 187 15.60 -6.41 -11.92
CA ASN A 187 14.78 -5.53 -12.74
C ASN A 187 13.43 -5.29 -12.06
N LEU A 188 13.17 -4.04 -11.67
CA LEU A 188 11.95 -3.70 -10.93
C LEU A 188 10.66 -3.94 -11.73
N THR A 189 10.68 -3.82 -13.05
CA THR A 189 9.49 -4.09 -13.87
C THR A 189 9.12 -5.57 -13.79
N GLN A 190 10.10 -6.46 -13.97
CA GLN A 190 9.90 -7.91 -13.86
C GLN A 190 9.53 -8.32 -12.43
N LEU A 191 10.16 -7.71 -11.42
CA LEU A 191 9.81 -7.94 -10.02
C LEU A 191 8.36 -7.54 -9.72
N ASN A 192 7.93 -6.35 -10.14
CA ASN A 192 6.55 -5.90 -9.92
C ASN A 192 5.52 -6.81 -10.60
N GLN A 193 5.85 -7.38 -11.77
CA GLN A 193 5.01 -8.40 -12.39
C GLN A 193 4.90 -9.66 -11.54
N LYS A 194 6.02 -10.16 -10.99
CA LYS A 194 6.06 -11.34 -10.11
C LYS A 194 5.31 -11.11 -8.80
N LEU A 195 5.36 -9.89 -8.26
CA LEU A 195 4.65 -9.51 -7.03
C LEU A 195 3.12 -9.48 -7.19
N ASN A 196 2.59 -9.46 -8.42
CA ASN A 196 1.14 -9.55 -8.64
C ASN A 196 0.56 -10.90 -8.20
N ASP A 197 1.37 -11.94 -8.05
CA ASP A 197 0.91 -13.25 -7.55
C ASP A 197 1.01 -13.35 -6.01
N VAL A 198 1.73 -12.44 -5.35
CA VAL A 198 1.95 -12.51 -3.90
C VAL A 198 0.72 -12.00 -3.15
N PRO A 199 0.19 -12.71 -2.14
CA PRO A 199 -0.95 -12.25 -1.35
C PRO A 199 -0.74 -10.84 -0.81
N VAL A 200 -1.77 -9.99 -0.93
CA VAL A 200 -1.69 -8.57 -0.57
C VAL A 200 -1.38 -8.38 0.92
N SER A 201 -1.83 -9.30 1.76
CA SER A 201 -1.53 -9.33 3.21
C SER A 201 -0.04 -9.48 3.51
N GLN A 202 0.72 -10.24 2.71
CA GLN A 202 2.17 -10.42 2.89
C GLN A 202 2.96 -9.14 2.59
N MET A 203 2.39 -8.21 1.81
CA MET A 203 2.95 -6.87 1.61
C MET A 203 2.65 -5.93 2.79
N GLY A 204 2.05 -6.44 3.88
CA GLY A 204 1.63 -5.67 5.04
C GLY A 204 0.33 -4.90 4.86
N LEU A 205 -0.48 -5.24 3.84
CA LEU A 205 -1.77 -4.61 3.57
C LEU A 205 -2.91 -5.51 4.07
N VAL A 206 -3.03 -5.63 5.39
CA VAL A 206 -4.10 -6.38 6.06
C VAL A 206 -5.29 -5.45 6.28
N LEU A 207 -6.44 -5.75 5.67
CA LEU A 207 -7.59 -4.84 5.65
C LEU A 207 -8.06 -4.44 7.05
N ARG A 208 -8.04 -5.38 8.01
CA ARG A 208 -8.48 -5.15 9.39
C ARG A 208 -7.67 -4.07 10.12
N ASP A 209 -6.43 -3.82 9.70
CA ASP A 209 -5.52 -2.88 10.39
C ASP A 209 -5.90 -1.42 10.15
N PHE A 210 -6.60 -1.10 9.06
CA PHE A 210 -6.89 0.29 8.67
C PHE A 210 -8.33 0.53 8.19
N HIS A 211 -9.15 -0.52 8.06
CA HIS A 211 -10.51 -0.40 7.57
C HIS A 211 -11.56 -0.68 8.65
N GLN A 212 -12.51 0.24 8.81
CA GLN A 212 -13.56 0.18 9.85
C GLN A 212 -14.97 -0.19 9.34
N LYS A 213 -15.19 -0.39 8.03
CA LYS A 213 -16.54 -0.76 7.55
C LYS A 213 -16.82 -2.26 7.73
N PRO A 214 -18.09 -2.65 7.84
CA PRO A 214 -18.49 -4.06 7.84
C PRO A 214 -18.05 -4.79 6.56
N GLU A 215 -17.66 -6.05 6.70
CA GLU A 215 -17.20 -6.91 5.59
C GLU A 215 -18.24 -7.00 4.46
N ARG A 216 -19.53 -7.12 4.79
CA ARG A 216 -20.62 -7.08 3.80
C ARG A 216 -20.55 -5.87 2.87
N LYS A 217 -20.16 -4.70 3.40
CA LYS A 217 -20.04 -3.48 2.60
C LYS A 217 -18.81 -3.53 1.68
N LEU A 218 -17.69 -4.06 2.16
CA LEU A 218 -16.49 -4.28 1.35
C LEU A 218 -16.76 -5.25 0.18
N ILE A 219 -17.49 -6.33 0.46
CA ILE A 219 -17.90 -7.30 -0.56
C ILE A 219 -18.71 -6.58 -1.63
N ASN A 220 -19.73 -5.80 -1.25
CA ASN A 220 -20.58 -5.07 -2.20
C ASN A 220 -19.78 -4.08 -3.06
N GLU A 221 -18.91 -3.30 -2.42
CA GLU A 221 -18.04 -2.34 -3.11
C GLU A 221 -17.10 -3.04 -4.11
N THR A 222 -16.76 -4.31 -3.85
CA THR A 222 -15.90 -5.15 -4.69
C THR A 222 -16.66 -5.78 -5.85
N ILE A 223 -17.75 -6.50 -5.57
CA ILE A 223 -18.50 -7.24 -6.60
C ILE A 223 -19.29 -6.34 -7.55
N PHE A 224 -19.61 -5.11 -7.13
CA PHE A 224 -20.24 -4.09 -7.98
C PHE A 224 -19.25 -3.05 -8.52
N LEU A 225 -17.93 -3.33 -8.40
CA LEU A 225 -16.85 -2.50 -8.95
C LEU A 225 -16.89 -1.01 -8.50
N GLN A 226 -17.48 -0.74 -7.34
CA GLN A 226 -17.58 0.62 -6.79
C GLN A 226 -16.22 1.11 -6.28
N ASN A 227 -15.39 0.20 -5.76
CA ASN A 227 -14.00 0.52 -5.44
C ASN A 227 -13.14 0.46 -6.70
N LYS A 228 -12.60 1.60 -7.13
CA LYS A 228 -11.77 1.70 -8.33
C LYS A 228 -10.38 1.09 -8.18
N SER A 229 -9.88 0.89 -6.95
CA SER A 229 -8.57 0.24 -6.74
C SER A 229 -8.67 -1.26 -6.96
N ALA A 230 -8.03 -1.76 -8.02
CA ALA A 230 -7.91 -3.19 -8.29
C ALA A 230 -7.24 -3.93 -7.12
N LEU A 231 -6.19 -3.33 -6.53
CA LEU A 231 -5.48 -3.91 -5.39
C LEU A 231 -6.39 -3.99 -4.14
N THR A 232 -7.25 -3.01 -3.90
CA THR A 232 -8.22 -3.13 -2.79
C THR A 232 -9.23 -4.25 -3.06
N ARG A 233 -9.77 -4.35 -4.28
CA ARG A 233 -10.71 -5.42 -4.64
C ARG A 233 -10.07 -6.80 -4.48
N ARG A 234 -8.81 -6.94 -4.91
CA ARG A 234 -8.00 -8.14 -4.71
C ARG A 234 -7.82 -8.47 -3.23
N ALA A 235 -7.45 -7.49 -2.39
CA ALA A 235 -7.34 -7.71 -0.95
C ALA A 235 -8.66 -8.14 -0.30
N VAL A 236 -9.80 -7.59 -0.74
CA VAL A 236 -11.13 -8.02 -0.25
C VAL A 236 -11.43 -9.45 -0.67
N PHE A 237 -11.07 -9.83 -1.90
CA PHE A 237 -11.21 -11.21 -2.34
C PHE A 237 -10.36 -12.16 -1.47
N GLU A 238 -9.06 -11.89 -1.37
CA GLU A 238 -8.08 -12.76 -0.69
C GLU A 238 -8.24 -12.85 0.84
N GLN A 239 -8.84 -11.86 1.50
CA GLN A 239 -8.87 -11.79 2.97
C GLN A 239 -10.27 -11.89 3.55
N ILE A 240 -11.31 -11.81 2.72
CA ILE A 240 -12.71 -11.82 3.17
C ILE A 240 -13.53 -12.80 2.35
N ILE A 241 -13.57 -12.65 1.01
CA ILE A 241 -14.44 -13.49 0.18
C ILE A 241 -13.95 -14.95 0.17
N SER A 242 -12.63 -15.18 0.17
CA SER A 242 -12.04 -16.52 0.22
C SER A 242 -12.38 -17.31 1.48
N GLU A 243 -12.74 -16.63 2.57
CA GLU A 243 -13.05 -17.23 3.86
C GLU A 243 -14.55 -17.52 4.06
N LEU A 244 -15.38 -17.20 3.07
CA LEU A 244 -16.83 -17.40 3.14
C LEU A 244 -17.20 -18.89 2.97
N SER A 245 -18.30 -19.29 3.60
CA SER A 245 -18.89 -20.61 3.38
C SER A 245 -19.44 -20.79 1.95
N ASN A 246 -19.65 -22.03 1.52
CA ASN A 246 -20.22 -22.34 0.21
C ASN A 246 -21.59 -21.68 -0.03
N GLU A 247 -22.44 -21.60 0.99
CA GLU A 247 -23.73 -20.91 0.93
C GLU A 247 -23.55 -19.40 0.71
N GLU A 248 -22.59 -18.79 1.39
CA GLU A 248 -22.27 -17.37 1.27
C GLU A 248 -21.64 -17.04 -0.08
N LEU A 249 -20.73 -17.87 -0.59
CA LEU A 249 -20.14 -17.75 -1.92
C LEU A 249 -21.21 -17.82 -3.01
N LYS A 250 -22.13 -18.78 -2.94
CA LYS A 250 -23.30 -18.86 -3.85
C LYS A 250 -24.16 -17.60 -3.75
N SER A 251 -24.39 -17.07 -2.55
CA SER A 251 -25.09 -15.81 -2.35
C SER A 251 -24.37 -14.63 -3.00
N VAL A 252 -23.04 -14.57 -2.92
CA VAL A 252 -22.24 -13.54 -3.59
C VAL A 252 -22.37 -13.62 -5.11
N LEU A 253 -22.22 -14.81 -5.71
CA LEU A 253 -22.39 -15.03 -7.16
C LEU A 253 -23.79 -14.63 -7.63
N ASN A 254 -24.83 -15.07 -6.92
CA ASN A 254 -26.21 -14.69 -7.23
C ASN A 254 -26.42 -13.17 -7.21
N ARG A 255 -25.73 -12.43 -6.34
CA ARG A 255 -25.82 -10.96 -6.33
C ARG A 255 -25.10 -10.33 -7.51
N MET A 256 -24.00 -10.92 -8.00
CA MET A 256 -23.33 -10.50 -9.23
C MET A 256 -24.23 -10.71 -10.44
N ASP A 257 -24.82 -11.90 -10.58
CA ASP A 257 -25.71 -12.25 -11.69
C ASP A 257 -26.95 -11.33 -11.72
N ASN A 258 -27.58 -11.12 -10.55
CA ASN A 258 -28.72 -10.22 -10.40
C ASN A 258 -28.37 -8.75 -10.70
N HIS A 259 -27.13 -8.33 -10.47
CA HIS A 259 -26.70 -6.99 -10.83
C HIS A 259 -26.47 -6.88 -12.33
N GLN A 260 -25.76 -7.83 -12.93
CA GLN A 260 -25.48 -7.89 -14.36
C GLN A 260 -26.76 -7.95 -15.20
N SER A 261 -27.78 -8.70 -14.77
CA SER A 261 -29.06 -8.79 -15.48
C SER A 261 -29.85 -7.48 -15.51
N ARG A 262 -29.57 -6.55 -14.58
CA ARG A 262 -30.18 -5.22 -14.52
C ARG A 262 -29.44 -4.19 -15.37
N LEU A 263 -28.20 -4.45 -15.76
CA LEU A 263 -27.42 -3.58 -16.61
C LEU A 263 -27.79 -3.82 -18.08
N THR A 264 -27.68 -2.78 -18.92
CA THR A 264 -27.94 -2.87 -20.36
C THR A 264 -26.84 -2.20 -21.18
N GLY A 265 -26.72 -2.59 -22.45
CA GLY A 265 -25.76 -2.02 -23.40
C GLY A 265 -24.32 -2.00 -22.89
N LEU A 266 -23.64 -0.86 -23.09
CA LEU A 266 -22.23 -0.67 -22.74
C LEU A 266 -21.92 -0.84 -21.25
N GLU A 267 -22.88 -0.56 -20.36
CA GLU A 267 -22.66 -0.73 -18.91
C GLU A 267 -22.53 -2.20 -18.55
N LYS A 268 -23.38 -3.05 -19.15
CA LYS A 268 -23.32 -4.50 -18.99
C LYS A 268 -22.01 -5.06 -19.51
N GLU A 269 -21.62 -4.71 -20.74
CA GLU A 269 -20.36 -5.18 -21.34
C GLU A 269 -19.13 -4.77 -20.52
N ARG A 270 -19.11 -3.53 -20.00
CA ARG A 270 -18.02 -3.05 -19.14
C ARG A 270 -17.97 -3.80 -17.82
N TYR A 271 -19.13 -4.03 -17.21
CA TYR A 271 -19.21 -4.78 -15.97
C TYR A 271 -18.71 -6.20 -16.18
N GLU A 272 -19.26 -6.92 -17.16
CA GLU A 272 -18.87 -8.30 -17.50
C GLU A 272 -17.36 -8.42 -17.72
N LYS A 273 -16.78 -7.53 -18.53
CA LYS A 273 -15.34 -7.54 -18.79
C LYS A 273 -14.52 -7.32 -17.52
N ALA A 274 -14.93 -6.38 -16.67
CA ALA A 274 -14.16 -5.97 -15.49
C ALA A 274 -14.38 -6.88 -14.26
N SER A 275 -15.52 -7.59 -14.19
CA SER A 275 -15.85 -8.50 -13.09
C SER A 275 -15.49 -9.96 -13.39
N LYS A 276 -15.25 -10.33 -14.66
CA LYS A 276 -14.98 -11.71 -15.10
C LYS A 276 -13.99 -12.46 -14.23
N GLU A 277 -12.79 -11.90 -14.03
CA GLU A 277 -11.74 -12.56 -13.25
C GLU A 277 -12.19 -12.83 -11.80
N LEU A 278 -12.81 -11.83 -11.16
CA LEU A 278 -13.34 -11.99 -9.81
C LEU A 278 -14.44 -13.06 -9.75
N TYR A 279 -15.35 -13.08 -10.73
CA TYR A 279 -16.43 -14.06 -10.80
C TYR A 279 -15.90 -15.49 -10.90
N GLU A 280 -14.96 -15.74 -11.82
CA GLU A 280 -14.35 -17.06 -12.00
C GLU A 280 -13.54 -17.47 -10.75
N ASN A 281 -12.83 -16.54 -10.12
CA ASN A 281 -12.09 -16.82 -8.89
C ASN A 281 -13.03 -17.20 -7.72
N ILE A 282 -14.18 -16.52 -7.58
CA ILE A 282 -15.19 -16.88 -6.56
C ILE A 282 -15.79 -18.25 -6.87
N LYS A 283 -16.08 -18.53 -8.15
CA LYS A 283 -16.63 -19.81 -8.59
C LYS A 283 -15.67 -20.98 -8.35
N ALA A 284 -14.36 -20.75 -8.50
CA ALA A 284 -13.33 -21.76 -8.25
C ALA A 284 -13.16 -22.14 -6.76
N LEU A 285 -13.76 -21.39 -5.84
CA LEU A 285 -13.77 -21.70 -4.41
C LEU A 285 -14.92 -22.64 -3.99
N LEU A 286 -15.89 -22.90 -4.88
CA LEU A 286 -17.02 -23.81 -4.66
C LEU A 286 -16.68 -25.26 -5.04
#